data_AF-A0AAJ4T3B3-F1
#
_entry.id   AF-A0AAJ4T3B3-F1
#
_cell.length_a   1.000
_cell.length_b   1.000
_cell.length_c   1.000
_cell.angle_alpha   90.00
_cell.angle_beta   90.00
_cell.angle_gamma   90.00
#
_symmetry.space_group_name_H-M   'P 1'
#
loop_
_entity.id
_entity.type
_entity.pdbx_description
1 polymer ?
#
loop_
_entity_poly.entity_id
_entity_poly.type
_entity_poly.pdbx_seq_one_letter_code
_entity_poly.pdbx_strand_id
1 'polypeptide(L)'
;MSGWWTIISTETPEQMADMTKVNKEAFLATWEAGLFGADWIAQLCAQGKATQLAFNGFPNRYTARADVIAPLLQAGIAEAQDGEFPQDKPTGWPGSITVHRERVAACVPGQLLSIEVWDQS
;
A
#
# COMPACT_ATOMS: atom_id res chain seq x y z
N MET A 1 18.36 -6.38 -2.21
CA MET A 1 17.03 -5.78 -2.40
C MET A 1 17.22 -4.36 -2.87
N SER A 2 16.84 -4.09 -4.11
CA SER A 2 17.01 -2.79 -4.76
C SER A 2 15.93 -1.78 -4.32
N GLY A 3 14.82 -2.30 -3.78
CA GLY A 3 13.68 -1.51 -3.35
C GLY A 3 12.43 -2.38 -3.23
N TRP A 4 11.32 -1.75 -2.86
CA TRP A 4 9.99 -2.34 -2.79
C TRP A 4 9.08 -1.67 -3.80
N TRP A 5 8.25 -2.46 -4.48
CA TRP A 5 7.14 -1.95 -5.27
C TRP A 5 5.82 -2.28 -4.59
N THR A 6 5.02 -1.26 -4.32
CA THR A 6 3.72 -1.42 -3.66
C THR A 6 2.57 -1.15 -4.62
N ILE A 7 1.50 -1.93 -4.45
CA ILE A 7 0.22 -1.77 -5.14
C ILE A 7 -0.89 -1.81 -4.11
N ILE A 8 -1.82 -0.85 -4.17
CA ILE A 8 -3.06 -0.86 -3.41
C ILE A 8 -4.24 -0.91 -4.37
N SER A 9 -5.14 -1.87 -4.16
CA SER A 9 -6.31 -2.11 -5.01
C SER A 9 -7.58 -2.34 -4.20
N THR A 10 -8.73 -2.07 -4.82
CA THR A 10 -10.05 -2.48 -4.33
C THR A 10 -10.39 -3.94 -4.65
N GLU A 11 -9.61 -4.58 -5.52
CA GLU A 11 -9.71 -6.02 -5.80
C GLU A 11 -9.31 -6.86 -4.59
N THR A 12 -9.80 -8.09 -4.50
CA THR A 12 -9.43 -9.03 -3.44
C THR A 12 -8.01 -9.60 -3.67
N PRO A 13 -7.36 -10.16 -2.64
CA PRO A 13 -6.04 -10.79 -2.80
C PRO A 13 -6.03 -11.93 -3.81
N GLU A 14 -7.16 -12.61 -4.02
CA GLU A 14 -7.31 -13.68 -5.01
C GLU A 14 -7.38 -13.12 -6.44
N GLN A 15 -8.05 -11.98 -6.63
CA GLN A 15 -8.11 -11.29 -7.92
C GLN A 15 -6.74 -10.69 -8.29
N MET A 16 -6.01 -10.18 -7.30
CA MET A 16 -4.64 -9.69 -7.47
C MET A 16 -3.61 -10.80 -7.69
N ALA A 17 -3.96 -12.07 -7.45
CA ALA A 17 -3.00 -13.16 -7.55
C ALA A 17 -2.44 -13.39 -8.96
N ASP A 18 -3.18 -12.98 -9.99
CA ASP A 18 -2.76 -13.02 -11.39
C ASP A 18 -2.72 -11.59 -11.96
N MET A 19 -1.54 -10.98 -11.86
CA MET A 19 -1.27 -9.62 -12.34
C MET A 19 -1.50 -9.42 -13.85
N THR A 20 -1.71 -10.49 -14.63
CA THR A 20 -2.08 -10.37 -16.05
C THR A 20 -3.58 -10.10 -16.25
N LYS A 21 -4.39 -10.34 -15.20
CA LYS A 21 -5.86 -10.25 -15.24
C LYS A 21 -6.44 -9.13 -14.35
N VAL A 22 -5.61 -8.46 -13.57
CA VAL A 22 -6.04 -7.39 -12.65
C VAL A 22 -6.72 -6.23 -13.38
N ASN A 23 -7.78 -5.72 -12.78
CA ASN A 23 -8.43 -4.51 -13.27
C ASN A 23 -7.63 -3.27 -12.86
N LYS A 24 -6.97 -2.61 -13.82
CA LYS A 24 -6.24 -1.35 -13.57
C LYS A 24 -7.12 -0.21 -13.05
N GLU A 25 -8.44 -0.28 -13.25
CA GLU A 25 -9.38 0.68 -12.68
C GLU A 25 -9.60 0.48 -11.18
N ALA A 26 -9.28 -0.70 -10.65
CA ALA A 26 -9.36 -0.99 -9.22
C ALA A 26 -8.13 -0.46 -8.45
N PHE A 27 -7.05 -0.09 -9.15
CA PHE A 27 -5.85 0.43 -8.51
C PHE A 27 -6.12 1.81 -7.92
N LEU A 28 -5.75 1.94 -6.65
CA LEU A 28 -5.86 3.17 -5.87
C LEU A 28 -4.53 3.90 -5.83
N ALA A 29 -3.44 3.17 -5.62
CA ALA A 29 -2.09 3.72 -5.60
C ALA A 29 -1.04 2.67 -5.95
N THR A 30 0.06 3.13 -6.53
CA THR A 30 1.27 2.33 -6.71
C THR A 30 2.51 3.21 -6.61
N TRP A 31 3.58 2.68 -6.03
CA TRP A 31 4.85 3.41 -5.88
C TRP A 31 6.01 2.45 -5.67
N GLU A 32 7.20 2.95 -5.99
CA GLU A 32 8.49 2.33 -5.66
C GLU A 32 9.11 3.01 -4.44
N ALA A 33 9.86 2.25 -3.65
CA ALA A 33 10.49 2.72 -2.43
C ALA A 33 11.82 2.02 -2.16
N GLY A 34 12.72 2.66 -1.41
CA GLY A 34 14.01 2.07 -1.01
C GLY A 34 13.86 1.01 0.09
N LEU A 35 14.97 0.64 0.74
CA LEU A 35 15.06 -0.46 1.71
C LEU A 35 13.99 -0.46 2.82
N PHE A 36 13.57 0.71 3.30
CA PHE A 36 12.58 0.88 4.38
C PHE A 36 11.13 1.10 3.87
N GLY A 37 10.89 0.94 2.57
CA GLY A 37 9.62 1.20 1.91
C GLY A 37 8.44 0.31 2.32
N ALA A 38 8.67 -0.73 3.11
CA ALA A 38 7.66 -1.65 3.63
C ALA A 38 7.35 -1.45 5.13
N ASP A 39 8.10 -0.60 5.84
CA ASP A 39 7.94 -0.41 7.29
C ASP A 39 6.53 0.13 7.64
N TRP A 40 5.93 0.88 6.71
CA TRP A 40 4.60 1.44 6.90
C TRP A 40 3.51 0.40 7.11
N ILE A 41 3.51 -0.65 6.30
CA ILE A 41 2.51 -1.71 6.41
C ILE A 41 2.81 -2.65 7.58
N ALA A 42 4.09 -2.84 7.92
CA ALA A 42 4.49 -3.59 9.11
C ALA A 42 3.98 -2.93 10.40
N GLN A 43 4.09 -1.62 10.50
CA GLN A 43 3.56 -0.86 11.64
C GLN A 43 2.03 -0.86 11.69
N LEU A 44 1.34 -0.77 10.55
CA LEU A 44 -0.11 -0.93 10.53
C LEU A 44 -0.54 -2.32 11.01
N CYS A 45 0.22 -3.37 10.67
CA CYS A 45 -0.02 -4.71 11.20
C CYS A 45 0.20 -4.76 12.72
N ALA A 46 1.29 -4.16 13.22
CA ALA A 46 1.56 -4.08 14.66
C ALA A 46 0.47 -3.31 15.45
N GLN A 47 -0.16 -2.31 14.82
CA GLN A 47 -1.27 -1.55 15.38
C GLN A 47 -2.64 -2.26 15.23
N GLY A 48 -2.70 -3.45 14.60
CA GLY A 48 -3.95 -4.15 14.31
C GLY A 48 -4.82 -3.47 13.24
N LYS A 49 -4.25 -2.54 12.47
CA LYS A 49 -4.93 -1.78 11.40
C LYS A 49 -4.82 -2.43 10.03
N ALA A 50 -3.89 -3.37 9.88
CA ALA A 50 -3.73 -4.23 8.70
C ALA A 50 -3.53 -5.69 9.12
N THR A 51 -3.82 -6.62 8.21
CA THR A 51 -3.62 -8.06 8.39
C THR A 51 -2.68 -8.56 7.30
N GLN A 52 -1.58 -9.20 7.69
CA GLN A 52 -0.68 -9.88 6.75
C GLN A 52 -1.23 -11.25 6.41
N LEU A 53 -1.42 -11.51 5.11
CA LEU A 53 -1.97 -12.75 4.58
C LEU A 53 -0.88 -13.69 4.07
N ALA A 54 0.18 -13.15 3.46
CA ALA A 54 1.29 -13.93 2.94
C ALA A 54 2.62 -13.18 3.09
N PHE A 55 3.67 -13.91 3.50
CA PHE A 55 5.03 -13.37 3.67
C PHE A 55 6.15 -14.37 3.34
N ASN A 56 5.81 -15.56 2.82
CA ASN A 56 6.76 -16.63 2.47
C ASN A 56 7.16 -16.54 0.99
N GLY A 57 7.66 -15.38 0.57
CA GLY A 57 7.98 -15.04 -0.83
C GLY A 57 7.25 -13.78 -1.29
N PHE A 58 7.47 -13.40 -2.55
CA PHE A 58 6.85 -12.20 -3.12
C PHE A 58 5.64 -12.52 -4.00
N PRO A 59 4.58 -11.70 -3.94
CA PRO A 59 4.44 -10.51 -3.10
C PRO A 59 4.13 -10.85 -1.64
N ASN A 60 4.54 -9.96 -0.74
CA ASN A 60 3.94 -9.90 0.59
C ASN A 60 2.53 -9.33 0.44
N ARG A 61 1.52 -10.06 0.91
CA ARG A 61 0.11 -9.65 0.79
C ARG A 61 -0.46 -9.23 2.11
N TYR A 62 -1.22 -8.14 2.09
CA TYR A 62 -1.90 -7.59 3.24
C TYR A 62 -3.31 -7.14 2.87
N THR A 63 -4.18 -7.06 3.87
CA THR A 63 -5.46 -6.36 3.78
C THR A 63 -5.56 -5.31 4.87
N ALA A 64 -6.16 -4.18 4.53
CA ALA A 64 -6.44 -3.11 5.48
C ALA A 64 -7.73 -2.40 5.10
N ARG A 65 -8.38 -1.75 6.06
CA ARG A 65 -9.63 -1.04 5.79
C ARG A 65 -9.37 0.30 5.08
N ALA A 66 -10.28 0.68 4.19
CA ALA A 66 -10.20 1.93 3.43
C ALA A 66 -10.17 3.18 4.33
N ASP A 67 -10.82 3.18 5.48
CA ASP A 67 -10.77 4.29 6.45
C ASP A 67 -9.41 4.46 7.13
N VAL A 68 -8.57 3.41 7.13
CA VAL A 68 -7.17 3.51 7.55
C VAL A 68 -6.31 3.99 6.38
N ILE A 69 -6.49 3.41 5.20
CA ILE A 69 -5.58 3.61 4.05
C ILE A 69 -5.87 4.89 3.27
N ALA A 70 -7.13 5.26 3.07
CA ALA A 70 -7.48 6.43 2.25
C ALA A 70 -6.91 7.74 2.81
N PRO A 71 -6.96 8.02 4.14
CA PRO A 71 -6.28 9.18 4.70
C PRO A 71 -4.77 9.16 4.47
N LEU A 72 -4.12 7.99 4.58
CA LEU A 72 -2.69 7.83 4.31
C LEU A 72 -2.35 8.15 2.85
N LEU A 73 -3.18 7.71 1.90
CA LEU A 73 -2.97 8.00 0.49
C LEU A 73 -3.24 9.47 0.14
N GLN A 74 -4.13 10.15 0.86
CA GLN A 74 -4.45 11.56 0.65
C GLN A 74 -3.38 12.50 1.22
N ALA A 75 -2.90 12.22 2.44
CA ALA A 75 -1.77 12.92 3.05
C ALA A 75 -0.45 12.53 2.35
N GLY A 76 -0.40 11.35 1.74
CA GLY A 76 0.84 10.71 1.36
C GLY A 76 1.33 9.85 2.53
N ILE A 77 1.83 8.66 2.22
CA ILE A 77 2.19 7.64 3.23
C ILE A 77 3.26 8.16 4.20
N ALA A 78 4.01 9.19 3.80
CA ALA A 78 5.01 9.88 4.63
C ALA A 78 4.44 10.95 5.60
N GLU A 79 3.20 11.41 5.43
CA GLU A 79 2.61 12.52 6.22
C GLU A 79 1.75 12.06 7.41
N ALA A 80 1.64 10.76 7.68
CA ALA A 80 0.78 10.23 8.73
C ALA A 80 1.27 10.62 10.14
N GLN A 81 0.73 11.71 10.69
CA GLN A 81 0.92 12.09 12.10
C GLN A 81 -0.22 11.51 12.96
N ASP A 82 0.16 10.99 14.13
CA ASP A 82 -0.58 10.14 15.09
C ASP A 82 -0.68 8.62 14.77
N GLY A 83 0.42 8.09 14.24
CA GLY A 83 0.75 6.66 14.20
C GLY A 83 2.08 6.39 13.49
N GLU A 84 3.12 7.17 13.86
CA GLU A 84 4.18 7.83 13.07
C GLU A 84 5.15 7.00 12.18
N PHE A 85 5.65 7.63 11.10
CA PHE A 85 6.71 7.12 10.19
C PHE A 85 7.84 8.11 9.87
N PRO A 86 9.07 7.92 10.41
CA PRO A 86 10.30 8.48 9.82
C PRO A 86 11.44 7.42 9.72
N GLN A 87 12.27 7.26 8.67
CA GLN A 87 12.81 8.10 7.57
C GLN A 87 12.81 7.27 6.26
N ASP A 88 12.73 7.78 5.02
CA ASP A 88 13.18 9.06 4.43
C ASP A 88 12.08 10.13 4.23
N LYS A 89 12.54 11.38 4.30
CA LYS A 89 11.77 12.61 4.54
C LYS A 89 10.62 12.94 3.55
N PRO A 90 9.69 13.84 3.96
CA PRO A 90 8.38 14.10 3.35
C PRO A 90 8.38 14.81 1.98
N THR A 91 9.54 14.91 1.34
CA THR A 91 9.71 15.59 0.06
C THR A 91 10.64 14.77 -0.81
N GLY A 92 10.09 14.07 -1.81
CA GLY A 92 10.88 13.30 -2.75
C GLY A 92 11.01 11.82 -2.40
N TRP A 93 9.90 11.08 -2.48
CA TRP A 93 9.98 9.63 -2.69
C TRP A 93 10.85 9.40 -3.93
N PRO A 94 11.97 8.66 -3.84
CA PRO A 94 12.80 8.37 -4.99
C PRO A 94 12.11 7.27 -5.80
N GLY A 95 11.12 7.62 -6.62
CA GLY A 95 10.37 6.63 -7.40
C GLY A 95 9.17 7.20 -8.12
N SER A 96 8.66 6.45 -9.09
CA SER A 96 7.43 6.79 -9.79
C SER A 96 6.22 6.47 -8.90
N ILE A 97 5.56 7.50 -8.36
CA ILE A 97 4.31 7.36 -7.59
C ILE A 97 3.10 7.67 -8.46
N THR A 98 2.06 6.84 -8.38
CA THR A 98 0.75 7.06 -8.97
C THR A 98 -0.31 6.90 -7.89
N VAL A 99 -1.14 7.92 -7.68
CA VAL A 99 -2.29 7.87 -6.75
C VAL A 99 -3.54 8.37 -7.47
N HIS A 100 -4.56 7.53 -7.53
CA HIS A 100 -5.85 7.84 -8.13
C HIS A 100 -6.80 8.44 -7.08
N ARG A 101 -6.63 9.74 -6.81
CA ARG A 101 -7.32 10.43 -5.69
C ARG A 101 -8.84 10.31 -5.75
N GLU A 102 -9.42 10.36 -6.95
CA GLU A 102 -10.85 10.18 -7.19
C GLU A 102 -11.34 8.79 -6.77
N ARG A 103 -10.54 7.75 -7.02
CA ARG A 103 -10.87 6.37 -6.64
C ARG A 103 -10.70 6.15 -5.14
N VAL A 104 -9.65 6.74 -4.56
CA VAL A 104 -9.42 6.74 -3.11
C VAL A 104 -10.59 7.41 -2.39
N ALA A 105 -11.08 8.56 -2.89
CA ALA A 105 -12.22 9.27 -2.32
C ALA A 105 -13.55 8.50 -2.49
N ALA A 106 -13.66 7.65 -3.50
CA ALA A 106 -14.85 6.82 -3.75
C ALA A 106 -14.91 5.53 -2.91
N CYS A 107 -13.84 5.20 -2.16
CA CYS A 107 -13.82 4.00 -1.33
C CYS A 107 -14.85 4.07 -0.20
N VAL A 108 -15.58 2.96 0.01
CA VAL A 108 -16.56 2.88 1.10
C VAL A 108 -15.83 2.74 2.44
N PRO A 109 -16.19 3.50 3.49
CA PRO A 109 -15.60 3.32 4.81
C PRO A 109 -15.75 1.87 5.30
N GLY A 110 -14.65 1.26 5.76
CA GLY A 110 -14.62 -0.13 6.19
C GLY A 110 -14.48 -1.18 5.07
N GLN A 111 -14.51 -0.79 3.79
CA GLN A 111 -14.15 -1.68 2.69
C GLN A 111 -12.72 -2.19 2.89
N LEU A 112 -12.52 -3.51 2.75
CA LEU A 112 -11.18 -4.08 2.74
C LEU A 112 -10.49 -3.78 1.41
N LEU A 113 -9.28 -3.25 1.49
CA LEU A 113 -8.38 -3.03 0.39
C LEU A 113 -7.27 -4.06 0.43
N SER A 114 -6.80 -4.46 -0.74
CA SER A 114 -5.65 -5.34 -0.89
C SER A 114 -4.40 -4.51 -1.10
N ILE A 115 -3.33 -4.90 -0.41
CA ILE A 115 -2.01 -4.29 -0.50
C ILE A 115 -1.01 -5.38 -0.85
N GLU A 116 -0.28 -5.20 -1.93
CA GLU A 116 0.82 -6.08 -2.32
C GLU A 116 2.14 -5.32 -2.28
N VAL A 117 3.15 -5.93 -1.68
CA VAL A 117 4.52 -5.41 -1.62
C VAL A 117 5.47 -6.42 -2.26
N TRP A 118 6.08 -6.02 -3.37
CA TRP A 118 6.99 -6.81 -4.18
C TRP A 118 8.44 -6.38 -3.93
N ASP A 119 9.37 -7.33 -3.91
CA ASP A 119 10.82 -7.02 -3.94
C ASP A 119 11.26 -6.74 -5.38
N GLN A 120 12.15 -5.77 -5.54
CA GLN A 120 12.74 -5.38 -6.82
C GLN A 120 14.15 -5.95 -7.04
N SER A 121 14.50 -7.03 -6.32
CA SER A 121 15.79 -7.73 -6.46
C SER A 121 15.88 -8.55 -7.74
#